data_AF-W2T8Q1-F1
#
_entry.id   AF-W2T8Q1-F1
#
_cell.length_a   1.000
_cell.length_b   1.000
_cell.length_c   1.000
_cell.angle_alpha   90.00
_cell.angle_beta   90.00
_cell.angle_gamma   90.00
#
_symmetry.space_group_name_H-M   'P 1'
#
loop_
_entity.id
_entity.type
_entity.pdbx_description
1 polymer ?
#
loop_
_entity_poly.entity_id
_entity_poly.type
_entity_poly.pdbx_seq_one_letter_code
_entity_poly.pdbx_strand_id
1 'polypeptide(L)'
;MFFIFLCICYDSNLQALLNCSEINERIDFYCRYIPKRDVDAPEHFRRLAEYHRVSFKTFMVLAANIFGTSQKFPEMTFAEMANRPPMMAEMINPRAHYPIYYGSLIERLLPILDFTLARALELQVDNIFSTILTTCGPIYKFHPYPITFLYTILFCMHEQLGHHPRARQFVLAILCQGDQSSLTQSFINDNHQRVYSFEELVYELADRIITCSEFIL
;
A
#
# COMPACT_ATOMS: atom_id res chain seq x y z
N MET A 1 -29.78 -1.25 7.14
CA MET A 1 -29.42 -0.52 8.37
C MET A 1 -28.15 -1.08 9.03
N PHE A 2 -28.01 -2.41 9.20
CA PHE A 2 -26.78 -3.04 9.75
C PHE A 2 -25.50 -2.76 8.94
N PHE A 3 -25.56 -2.81 7.61
CA PHE A 3 -24.40 -2.49 6.75
C PHE A 3 -23.97 -1.02 6.79
N ILE A 4 -24.92 -0.09 6.97
CA ILE A 4 -24.62 1.35 7.09
C ILE A 4 -23.93 1.62 8.44
N PHE A 5 -24.39 0.99 9.52
CA PHE A 5 -23.75 1.08 10.83
C PHE A 5 -22.33 0.48 10.83
N LEU A 6 -22.13 -0.65 10.16
CA LEU A 6 -20.79 -1.24 10.01
C LEU A 6 -19.86 -0.30 9.22
N CYS A 7 -20.34 0.31 8.13
CA CYS A 7 -19.58 1.30 7.36
C CYS A 7 -19.25 2.58 8.14
N ILE A 8 -20.17 3.11 8.95
CA ILE A 8 -19.92 4.32 9.77
C ILE A 8 -18.92 4.05 10.91
N CYS A 9 -18.99 2.87 11.54
CA CYS A 9 -17.98 2.44 12.51
C CYS A 9 -16.64 2.11 11.84
N TYR A 10 -16.63 1.61 10.59
CA TYR A 10 -15.40 1.40 9.84
C TYR A 10 -14.75 2.72 9.43
N ASP A 11 -15.54 3.71 9.01
CA ASP A 11 -15.07 5.03 8.58
C ASP A 11 -14.34 5.76 9.70
N SER A 12 -14.94 5.84 10.90
CA SER A 12 -14.33 6.53 12.04
C SER A 12 -13.05 5.83 12.54
N ASN A 13 -13.01 4.49 12.56
CA ASN A 13 -11.80 3.74 12.93
C ASN A 13 -10.72 3.78 11.86
N LEU A 14 -11.09 3.77 10.58
CA LEU A 14 -10.17 3.88 9.46
C LEU A 14 -9.57 5.28 9.37
N GLN A 15 -10.37 6.33 9.54
CA GLN A 15 -9.86 7.69 9.60
C GLN A 15 -8.91 7.85 10.80
N ALA A 16 -9.22 7.26 11.95
CA ALA A 16 -8.29 7.24 13.09
C ALA A 16 -6.98 6.50 12.75
N LEU A 17 -7.06 5.39 12.00
CA LEU A 17 -5.89 4.65 11.53
C LEU A 17 -5.04 5.47 10.55
N LEU A 18 -5.66 6.11 9.57
CA LEU A 18 -4.98 6.92 8.54
C LEU A 18 -4.43 8.24 9.08
N ASN A 19 -5.02 8.76 10.17
CA ASN A 19 -4.53 9.94 10.88
C ASN A 19 -3.46 9.58 11.95
N CYS A 20 -3.17 8.30 12.15
CA CYS A 20 -2.15 7.87 13.10
C CYS A 20 -0.75 8.22 12.58
N SER A 21 -0.02 9.04 13.33
CA SER A 21 1.35 9.46 12.96
C SER A 21 2.29 8.26 12.79
N GLU A 22 2.15 7.23 13.62
CA GLU A 22 2.98 6.03 13.55
C GLU A 22 2.83 5.31 12.21
N ILE A 23 1.60 5.18 11.69
CA ILE A 23 1.34 4.51 10.41
C ILE A 23 1.89 5.33 9.26
N ASN A 24 1.74 6.66 9.30
CA ASN A 24 2.27 7.55 8.28
C ASN A 24 3.81 7.50 8.23
N GLU A 25 4.47 7.45 9.39
CA GLU A 25 5.93 7.27 9.46
C GLU A 25 6.39 5.90 8.96
N ARG A 26 5.63 4.83 9.27
CA ARG A 26 5.88 3.49 8.74
C ARG A 26 5.78 3.48 7.21
N ILE A 27 4.73 4.09 6.66
CA ILE A 27 4.50 4.19 5.21
C ILE A 27 5.64 4.97 4.54
N ASP A 28 5.99 6.15 5.04
CA ASP A 28 7.07 6.99 4.48
C ASP A 28 8.41 6.22 4.45
N PHE A 29 8.75 5.58 5.57
CA PHE A 29 9.97 4.76 5.66
C PHE A 29 9.92 3.60 4.66
N TYR A 30 8.82 2.85 4.62
CA TYR A 30 8.67 1.69 3.75
C TYR A 30 8.81 2.09 2.28
N CYS A 31 8.11 3.13 1.85
CA CYS A 31 8.17 3.64 0.49
C CYS A 31 9.55 4.19 0.11
N ARG A 32 10.28 4.82 1.03
CA ARG A 32 11.60 5.43 0.74
C ARG A 32 12.74 4.42 0.73
N TYR A 33 12.72 3.42 1.62
CA TYR A 33 13.90 2.61 1.91
C TYR A 33 13.79 1.14 1.56
N ILE A 34 12.57 0.61 1.37
CA ILE A 34 12.38 -0.82 1.07
C ILE A 34 12.20 -0.98 -0.44
N PRO A 35 13.13 -1.67 -1.14
CA PRO A 35 12.95 -1.98 -2.55
C PRO A 35 11.89 -3.06 -2.74
N LYS A 36 11.34 -3.18 -3.95
CA LYS A 36 10.44 -4.29 -4.25
C LYS A 36 11.22 -5.61 -4.24
N ARG A 37 10.59 -6.65 -3.68
CA ARG A 37 11.18 -7.98 -3.51
C ARG A 37 11.57 -8.64 -4.84
N ASP A 38 10.82 -8.40 -5.90
CA ASP A 38 11.07 -8.90 -7.25
C ASP A 38 12.20 -8.18 -7.99
N VAL A 39 12.61 -7.00 -7.50
CA VAL A 39 13.71 -6.21 -8.08
C VAL A 39 15.04 -6.53 -7.41
N ASP A 40 15.10 -6.52 -6.07
CA ASP A 40 16.31 -6.81 -5.30
C ASP A 40 15.94 -7.51 -3.98
N ALA A 41 15.81 -8.83 -4.03
CA ALA A 41 15.42 -9.63 -2.88
C ALA A 41 16.41 -9.53 -1.70
N PRO A 42 17.75 -9.63 -1.90
CA PRO A 42 18.71 -9.48 -0.80
C PRO A 42 18.59 -8.13 -0.09
N GLU A 43 18.54 -7.02 -0.84
CA GLU A 43 18.40 -5.68 -0.25
C GLU A 43 17.04 -5.50 0.41
N HIS A 44 15.97 -6.04 -0.19
CA HIS A 44 14.62 -6.03 0.39
C HIS A 44 14.63 -6.64 1.79
N PHE A 45 15.14 -7.87 1.96
CA PHE A 45 15.19 -8.52 3.27
C PHE A 45 16.10 -7.80 4.26
N ARG A 46 17.21 -7.22 3.79
CA ARG A 46 18.13 -6.42 4.63
C ARG A 46 17.43 -5.18 5.18
N ARG A 47 16.73 -4.43 4.34
CA ARG A 47 15.98 -3.21 4.71
C ARG A 47 14.75 -3.51 5.54
N LEU A 48 14.07 -4.62 5.26
CA LEU A 48 12.96 -5.09 6.08
C LEU A 48 13.46 -5.44 7.50
N ALA A 49 14.59 -6.13 7.61
CA ALA A 49 15.21 -6.37 8.91
C ALA A 49 15.54 -5.07 9.66
N GLU A 50 16.01 -4.02 8.97
CA GLU A 50 16.21 -2.68 9.57
C GLU A 50 14.91 -2.01 10.00
N TYR A 51 13.86 -2.08 9.19
CA TYR A 51 12.51 -1.60 9.53
C TYR A 51 12.04 -2.19 10.86
N HIS A 52 12.31 -3.48 11.09
CA HIS A 52 12.02 -4.14 12.36
C HIS A 52 13.11 -3.97 13.44
N ARG A 53 14.33 -3.46 13.17
CA ARG A 53 15.46 -3.46 14.16
C ARG A 53 16.06 -2.11 14.55
N VAL A 54 15.77 -0.97 13.91
CA VAL A 54 16.63 0.21 14.14
C VAL A 54 16.28 1.05 15.37
N SER A 55 17.15 0.91 16.38
CA SER A 55 17.52 1.90 17.38
C SER A 55 18.38 3.01 16.72
N PHE A 56 17.98 4.28 16.82
CA PHE A 56 18.81 5.40 16.37
C PHE A 56 19.56 6.00 17.57
N LYS A 57 20.88 5.82 17.59
CA LYS A 57 21.81 6.44 18.55
C LYS A 57 21.62 7.96 18.57
N THR A 58 21.28 8.53 19.74
CA THR A 58 21.94 9.72 20.35
C THR A 58 21.46 9.86 21.81
N PHE A 59 21.94 9.00 22.71
CA PHE A 59 22.43 9.37 24.05
C PHE A 59 22.94 8.11 24.76
N MET A 60 24.16 8.14 25.27
CA MET A 60 24.65 7.11 26.18
C MET A 60 23.86 7.12 27.48
N VAL A 61 23.26 6.00 27.86
CA VAL A 61 23.24 5.57 29.28
C VAL A 61 23.30 4.04 29.35
N LEU A 62 24.54 3.51 29.42
CA LEU A 62 25.01 2.34 30.18
C LEU A 62 24.20 1.02 30.36
N ALA A 63 23.04 0.80 29.74
CA ALA A 63 22.15 -0.34 30.05
C ALA A 63 21.89 -1.29 28.87
N ALA A 64 22.84 -1.42 27.93
CA ALA A 64 22.85 -2.53 26.95
C ALA A 64 23.21 -3.89 27.59
N ASN A 65 23.10 -4.03 28.91
CA ASN A 65 23.54 -5.22 29.62
C ASN A 65 22.39 -6.21 29.77
N ILE A 66 22.18 -6.99 28.69
CA ILE A 66 21.49 -8.29 28.62
C ILE A 66 20.22 -8.23 27.73
N PHE A 67 20.44 -8.18 26.42
CA PHE A 67 19.52 -8.62 25.34
C PHE A 67 18.18 -7.90 25.13
N GLY A 68 18.20 -6.59 24.84
CA GLY A 68 17.07 -5.88 24.23
C GLY A 68 17.45 -5.25 22.89
N THR A 69 16.89 -5.73 21.77
CA THR A 69 16.99 -5.01 20.48
C THR A 69 15.81 -4.03 20.38
N SER A 70 16.06 -2.73 20.51
CA SER A 70 15.01 -1.72 20.26
C SER A 70 14.64 -1.70 18.79
N GLN A 71 13.42 -2.13 18.47
CA GLN A 71 12.84 -2.12 17.14
C GLN A 71 12.35 -0.70 16.80
N LYS A 72 12.57 -0.21 15.56
CA LYS A 72 12.04 1.10 15.13
C LYS A 72 10.51 1.09 15.07
N PHE A 73 9.98 0.00 14.54
CA PHE A 73 8.56 -0.27 14.37
C PHE A 73 8.26 -1.69 14.83
N PRO A 74 8.22 -1.93 16.16
CA PRO A 74 7.93 -3.27 16.64
C PRO A 74 6.56 -3.74 16.17
N GLU A 75 6.50 -4.99 15.75
CA GLU A 75 5.24 -5.66 15.43
C GLU A 75 5.03 -6.71 16.52
N MET A 76 3.97 -6.55 17.29
CA MET A 76 3.62 -7.45 18.37
C MET A 76 2.31 -8.15 18.02
N THR A 77 2.24 -9.44 18.31
CA THR A 77 1.00 -10.20 18.29
C THR A 77 0.06 -9.70 19.40
N PHE A 78 -1.24 -9.94 19.24
CA PHE A 78 -2.23 -9.60 20.26
C PHE A 78 -1.92 -10.22 21.63
N ALA A 79 -1.42 -11.46 21.64
CA ALA A 79 -1.02 -12.14 22.87
C ALA A 79 0.18 -11.43 23.55
N GLU A 80 1.14 -10.92 22.80
CA GLU A 80 2.26 -10.16 23.35
C GLU A 80 1.82 -8.81 23.93
N MET A 81 0.86 -8.13 23.29
CA MET A 81 0.27 -6.90 23.84
C MET A 81 -0.52 -7.16 25.14
N ALA A 82 -1.33 -8.22 25.17
CA ALA A 82 -2.17 -8.56 26.31
C ALA A 82 -1.37 -9.00 27.54
N ASN A 83 -0.22 -9.65 27.34
CA ASN A 83 0.62 -10.17 28.42
C ASN A 83 1.68 -9.17 28.91
N ARG A 84 1.69 -7.93 28.41
CA ARG A 84 2.71 -6.93 28.75
C ARG A 84 2.42 -6.31 30.12
N PRO A 85 3.27 -6.52 31.14
CA PRO A 85 3.17 -5.77 32.38
C PRO A 85 3.59 -4.32 32.10
N PRO A 86 2.93 -3.30 32.69
CA PRO A 86 3.23 -1.89 32.43
C PRO A 86 4.69 -1.49 32.75
N MET A 87 5.43 -2.29 33.52
CA MET A 87 6.82 -2.05 33.92
C MET A 87 7.89 -2.68 33.00
N MET A 88 7.52 -3.46 31.97
CA MET A 88 8.50 -4.16 31.10
C MET A 88 8.36 -3.75 29.62
N ALA A 89 8.06 -2.48 29.38
CA ALA A 89 7.85 -1.95 28.04
C ALA A 89 9.06 -2.18 27.08
N GLU A 90 10.28 -2.33 27.59
CA GLU A 90 11.46 -2.39 26.71
C GLU A 90 11.93 -3.81 26.34
N MET A 91 11.33 -4.86 26.90
CA MET A 91 11.74 -6.25 26.64
C MET A 91 10.77 -6.97 25.70
N ILE A 92 11.09 -6.96 24.40
CA ILE A 92 10.46 -7.87 23.43
C ILE A 92 11.23 -9.19 23.48
N ASN A 93 10.56 -10.30 23.81
CA ASN A 93 11.19 -11.63 23.82
C ASN A 93 11.53 -12.05 22.38
N PRO A 94 12.82 -12.15 22.00
CA PRO A 94 13.22 -12.48 20.62
C PRO A 94 12.78 -13.89 20.18
N ARG A 95 12.42 -14.77 21.13
CA ARG A 95 11.92 -16.13 20.87
C ARG A 95 10.40 -16.21 20.68
N ALA A 96 9.66 -15.13 21.00
CA ALA A 96 8.21 -15.06 20.83
C ALA A 96 7.80 -14.56 19.43
N HIS A 97 8.71 -13.88 18.73
CA HIS A 97 8.46 -13.33 17.41
C HIS A 97 8.76 -14.38 16.32
N TYR A 98 7.80 -14.64 15.44
CA TYR A 98 8.05 -15.43 14.23
C TYR A 98 9.18 -14.80 13.41
N PRO A 99 9.96 -15.58 12.63
CA PRO A 99 10.99 -15.04 11.77
C PRO A 99 10.49 -13.85 10.94
N ILE A 100 11.25 -12.76 10.88
CA ILE A 100 10.89 -11.46 10.27
C ILE A 100 10.60 -11.57 8.74
N TYR A 101 10.75 -12.75 8.15
CA TYR A 101 10.59 -13.01 6.73
C TYR A 101 9.13 -12.98 6.22
N TYR A 102 8.13 -12.84 7.10
CA TYR A 102 6.71 -12.95 6.72
C TYR A 102 6.03 -11.64 6.27
N GLY A 103 6.80 -10.57 6.09
CA GLY A 103 6.30 -9.28 5.59
C GLY A 103 5.99 -8.29 6.71
N SER A 104 5.79 -7.03 6.32
CA SER A 104 5.53 -5.92 7.24
C SER A 104 4.04 -5.68 7.46
N LEU A 105 3.70 -4.89 8.47
CA LEU A 105 2.36 -4.30 8.61
C LEU A 105 1.91 -3.60 7.32
N ILE A 106 2.81 -2.91 6.61
CA ILE A 106 2.50 -2.19 5.38
C ILE A 106 1.99 -3.12 4.28
N GLU A 107 2.64 -4.26 4.07
CA GLU A 107 2.17 -5.25 3.09
C GLU A 107 0.86 -5.93 3.54
N ARG A 108 0.70 -6.14 4.85
CA ARG A 108 -0.54 -6.71 5.43
C ARG A 108 -1.74 -5.75 5.36
N LEU A 109 -1.50 -4.45 5.23
CA LEU A 109 -2.57 -3.46 5.05
C LEU A 109 -3.16 -3.50 3.63
N LEU A 110 -2.41 -3.93 2.62
CA LEU A 110 -2.85 -3.87 1.21
C LEU A 110 -4.21 -4.55 0.97
N PRO A 111 -4.46 -5.81 1.39
CA PRO A 111 -5.77 -6.43 1.19
C PRO A 111 -6.92 -5.70 1.89
N ILE A 112 -6.64 -5.07 3.04
CA ILE A 112 -7.64 -4.28 3.78
C ILE A 112 -7.95 -3.00 3.02
N LEU A 113 -6.92 -2.35 2.48
CA LEU A 113 -7.07 -1.14 1.67
C LEU A 113 -7.79 -1.42 0.35
N ASP A 114 -7.53 -2.55 -0.30
CA ASP A 114 -8.23 -2.97 -1.52
C ASP A 114 -9.73 -3.08 -1.28
N PHE A 115 -10.11 -3.81 -0.24
CA PHE A 115 -11.51 -3.93 0.17
C PHE A 115 -12.11 -2.56 0.50
N THR A 116 -11.37 -1.74 1.24
CA THR A 116 -11.86 -0.44 1.69
C THR A 116 -12.03 0.54 0.52
N LEU A 117 -11.10 0.58 -0.42
CA LEU A 117 -11.19 1.40 -1.63
C LEU A 117 -12.35 0.95 -2.53
N ALA A 118 -12.53 -0.35 -2.70
CA ALA A 118 -13.68 -0.89 -3.43
C ALA A 118 -15.00 -0.44 -2.78
N ARG A 119 -15.12 -0.54 -1.45
CA ARG A 119 -16.31 -0.07 -0.72
C ARG A 119 -16.49 1.44 -0.80
N ALA A 120 -15.42 2.23 -0.72
CA ALA A 120 -15.48 3.68 -0.83
C ALA A 120 -15.95 4.12 -2.23
N LEU A 121 -15.52 3.43 -3.29
CA LEU A 121 -15.98 3.64 -4.65
C LEU A 121 -17.45 3.27 -4.83
N GLU A 122 -17.86 2.09 -4.34
CA GLU A 122 -19.24 1.61 -4.44
C GLU A 122 -20.24 2.52 -3.70
N LEU A 123 -19.86 2.95 -2.49
CA LEU A 123 -20.68 3.85 -1.65
C LEU A 123 -20.50 5.33 -2.01
N GLN A 124 -19.59 5.64 -2.94
CA GLN A 124 -19.27 6.99 -3.40
C GLN A 124 -18.80 7.95 -2.28
N VAL A 125 -18.02 7.46 -1.33
CA VAL A 125 -17.53 8.23 -0.17
C VAL A 125 -16.19 8.90 -0.49
N ASP A 126 -16.27 10.13 -1.01
CA ASP A 126 -15.12 10.86 -1.58
C ASP A 126 -14.01 11.18 -0.58
N ASN A 127 -14.36 11.56 0.64
CA ASN A 127 -13.40 11.88 1.70
C ASN A 127 -12.49 10.68 2.00
N ILE A 128 -13.07 9.50 2.28
CA ILE A 128 -12.28 8.29 2.57
C ILE A 128 -11.45 7.90 1.35
N PHE A 129 -12.05 7.89 0.17
CA PHE A 129 -11.39 7.53 -1.07
C PHE A 129 -10.14 8.40 -1.31
N SER A 130 -10.30 9.73 -1.26
CA SER A 130 -9.18 10.67 -1.45
C SER A 130 -8.12 10.55 -0.34
N THR A 131 -8.52 10.35 0.92
CA THR A 131 -7.58 10.16 2.03
C THR A 131 -6.76 8.89 1.86
N ILE A 132 -7.39 7.76 1.51
CA ILE A 132 -6.65 6.50 1.29
C ILE A 132 -5.67 6.66 0.12
N LEU A 133 -6.09 7.22 -1.00
CA LEU A 133 -5.21 7.39 -2.15
C LEU A 133 -4.04 8.33 -1.86
N THR A 134 -4.26 9.37 -1.06
CA THR A 134 -3.21 10.33 -0.68
C THR A 134 -2.21 9.72 0.29
N THR A 135 -2.69 9.04 1.34
CA THR A 135 -1.84 8.50 2.41
C THR A 135 -1.20 7.16 2.01
N CYS A 136 -1.97 6.28 1.37
CA CYS A 136 -1.59 4.90 1.09
C CYS A 136 -1.38 4.62 -0.40
N GLY A 137 -1.65 5.56 -1.32
CA GLY A 137 -1.33 5.39 -2.74
C GLY A 137 0.11 4.89 -2.98
N PRO A 138 1.15 5.47 -2.34
CA PRO A 138 2.54 5.06 -2.53
C PRO A 138 2.87 3.61 -2.18
N ILE A 139 2.09 2.94 -1.32
CA ILE A 139 2.34 1.55 -0.94
C ILE A 139 1.81 0.56 -1.98
N TYR A 140 0.95 0.99 -2.91
CA TYR A 140 0.45 0.15 -4.00
C TYR A 140 1.55 -0.32 -4.96
N LYS A 141 2.74 0.31 -4.96
CA LYS A 141 3.90 -0.23 -5.68
C LYS A 141 4.33 -1.61 -5.18
N PHE A 142 4.01 -1.97 -3.94
CA PHE A 142 4.31 -3.27 -3.34
C PHE A 142 3.16 -4.27 -3.49
N HIS A 143 2.03 -3.85 -4.06
CA HIS A 143 0.90 -4.73 -4.30
C HIS A 143 1.29 -5.84 -5.29
N PRO A 144 0.94 -7.12 -5.04
CA PRO A 144 1.37 -8.24 -5.89
C PRO A 144 0.68 -8.25 -7.26
N TYR A 145 -0.59 -7.80 -7.34
CA TYR A 145 -1.40 -7.83 -8.57
C TYR A 145 -2.20 -6.52 -8.82
N PRO A 146 -1.55 -5.34 -8.88
CA PRO A 146 -2.25 -4.04 -8.89
C PRO A 146 -3.09 -3.83 -10.15
N ILE A 147 -2.64 -4.34 -11.30
CA ILE A 147 -3.38 -4.27 -12.56
C ILE A 147 -4.66 -5.11 -12.49
N THR A 148 -4.57 -6.35 -11.98
CA THR A 148 -5.72 -7.24 -11.81
C THR A 148 -6.75 -6.65 -10.86
N PHE A 149 -6.30 -6.05 -9.75
CA PHE A 149 -7.16 -5.36 -8.79
C PHE A 149 -7.94 -4.22 -9.47
N LEU A 150 -7.24 -3.31 -10.16
CA LEU A 150 -7.87 -2.21 -10.89
C LEU A 150 -8.87 -2.69 -11.94
N TYR A 151 -8.46 -3.65 -12.77
CA TYR A 151 -9.33 -4.22 -13.79
C TYR A 151 -10.63 -4.76 -13.19
N THR A 152 -10.52 -5.54 -12.11
CA THR A 152 -11.68 -6.14 -11.43
C THR A 152 -12.65 -5.07 -10.96
N ILE A 153 -12.16 -4.04 -10.25
CA ILE A 153 -13.02 -2.96 -9.73
C ILE A 153 -13.66 -2.16 -10.86
N LEU A 154 -12.87 -1.73 -11.85
CA LEU A 154 -13.37 -0.91 -12.96
C LEU A 154 -14.38 -1.68 -13.82
N PHE A 155 -14.17 -2.98 -14.03
CA PHE A 155 -15.10 -3.83 -14.76
C PHE A 155 -16.41 -4.02 -13.99
N CYS A 156 -16.34 -4.41 -12.71
CA CYS A 156 -17.52 -4.64 -11.88
C CYS A 156 -18.34 -3.36 -11.64
N MET A 157 -17.70 -2.19 -11.62
CA MET A 157 -18.35 -0.90 -11.35
C MET A 157 -18.44 0.01 -12.58
N HIS A 158 -18.34 -0.54 -13.80
CA HIS A 158 -18.23 0.28 -15.02
C HIS A 158 -19.41 1.24 -15.22
N GLU A 159 -20.64 0.83 -14.88
CA GLU A 159 -21.83 1.69 -14.97
C GLU A 159 -21.78 2.88 -14.01
N GLN A 160 -21.10 2.71 -12.86
CA GLN A 160 -21.02 3.69 -11.77
C GLN A 160 -19.79 4.60 -11.90
N LEU A 161 -18.69 4.06 -12.43
CA LEU A 161 -17.38 4.73 -12.48
C LEU A 161 -16.95 5.18 -13.89
N GLY A 162 -17.55 4.64 -14.96
CA GLY A 162 -17.04 4.76 -16.33
C GLY A 162 -16.85 6.19 -16.84
N HIS A 163 -17.64 7.14 -16.35
CA HIS A 163 -17.54 8.56 -16.71
C HIS A 163 -17.07 9.46 -15.57
N HIS A 164 -16.77 8.89 -14.40
CA HIS A 164 -16.40 9.67 -13.24
C HIS A 164 -14.88 9.95 -13.23
N PRO A 165 -14.45 11.19 -12.94
CA PRO A 165 -13.03 11.50 -12.69
C PRO A 165 -12.34 10.61 -11.65
N ARG A 166 -13.12 9.91 -10.82
CA ARG A 166 -12.65 8.99 -9.77
C ARG A 166 -11.95 7.78 -10.37
N ALA A 167 -12.45 7.25 -11.50
CA ALA A 167 -11.81 6.11 -12.17
C ALA A 167 -10.37 6.44 -12.57
N ARG A 168 -10.15 7.63 -13.14
CA ARG A 168 -8.80 8.08 -13.51
C ARG A 168 -7.93 8.31 -12.27
N GLN A 169 -8.44 9.00 -11.25
CA GLN A 169 -7.71 9.22 -10.00
C GLN A 169 -7.26 7.90 -9.37
N PHE A 170 -8.15 6.91 -9.35
CA PHE A 170 -7.88 5.56 -8.83
C PHE A 170 -6.74 4.88 -9.60
N VAL A 171 -6.82 4.87 -10.94
CA VAL A 171 -5.79 4.26 -11.79
C VAL A 171 -4.43 4.95 -11.62
N LEU A 172 -4.40 6.29 -11.64
CA LEU A 172 -3.16 7.05 -11.48
C LEU A 172 -2.54 6.82 -10.10
N ALA A 173 -3.36 6.82 -9.05
CA ALA A 173 -2.88 6.61 -7.69
C ALA A 173 -2.31 5.20 -7.45
N ILE A 174 -2.71 4.19 -8.23
CA ILE A 174 -2.23 2.81 -8.05
C ILE A 174 -1.06 2.48 -8.99
N LEU A 175 -1.16 2.85 -10.29
CA LEU A 175 -0.19 2.44 -11.29
C LEU A 175 0.90 3.47 -11.58
N CYS A 176 0.72 4.73 -11.19
CA CYS A 176 1.74 5.76 -11.38
C CYS A 176 2.74 5.83 -10.20
N GLN A 177 2.83 4.76 -9.40
CA GLN A 177 3.68 4.68 -8.22
C GLN A 177 5.07 4.12 -8.60
N GLY A 178 6.00 5.02 -8.93
CA GLY A 178 7.40 4.70 -9.27
C GLY A 178 7.75 5.00 -10.74
N ASP A 179 8.93 4.53 -11.17
CA ASP A 179 9.56 4.96 -12.43
C ASP A 179 9.06 4.21 -13.68
N GLN A 180 8.31 3.11 -13.51
CA GLN A 180 7.81 2.27 -14.61
C GLN A 180 6.29 2.16 -14.53
N SER A 181 5.59 3.05 -15.25
CA SER A 181 4.14 2.97 -15.40
C SER A 181 3.80 2.10 -16.61
N SER A 182 2.84 1.18 -16.44
CA SER A 182 2.28 0.40 -17.57
C SER A 182 1.35 1.23 -18.45
N LEU A 183 0.97 2.43 -17.99
CA LEU A 183 0.04 3.34 -18.67
C LEU A 183 0.72 4.06 -19.83
N THR A 184 -0.06 4.40 -20.87
CA THR A 184 0.39 5.28 -21.95
C THR A 184 0.62 6.69 -21.43
N GLN A 185 1.52 7.43 -22.05
CA GLN A 185 1.74 8.85 -21.73
C GLN A 185 0.50 9.70 -22.02
N SER A 186 -0.26 9.38 -23.06
CA SER A 186 -1.53 10.07 -23.35
C SER A 186 -2.55 9.85 -22.22
N PHE A 187 -2.71 8.64 -21.69
CA PHE A 187 -3.60 8.41 -20.54
C PHE A 187 -3.20 9.26 -19.33
N ILE A 188 -1.90 9.28 -19.01
CA ILE A 188 -1.34 10.05 -17.89
C ILE A 188 -1.62 11.55 -18.06
N ASN A 189 -1.38 12.09 -19.24
CA ASN A 189 -1.48 13.53 -19.48
C ASN A 189 -2.93 14.02 -19.59
N ASP A 190 -3.76 13.34 -20.36
CA ASP A 190 -5.07 13.86 -20.74
C ASP A 190 -6.18 12.80 -20.86
N ASN A 191 -5.97 11.59 -20.32
CA ASN A 191 -6.96 10.52 -20.39
C ASN A 191 -7.39 10.20 -21.84
N HIS A 192 -6.47 10.33 -22.79
CA HIS A 192 -6.74 10.16 -24.23
C HIS A 192 -7.73 11.18 -24.82
N GLN A 193 -7.99 12.29 -24.13
CA GLN A 193 -8.93 13.31 -24.62
C GLN A 193 -8.38 14.11 -25.82
N ARG A 194 -7.07 14.08 -26.06
CA ARG A 194 -6.43 14.80 -27.18
C ARG A 194 -6.09 13.91 -28.38
N VAL A 195 -6.48 12.63 -28.36
CA VAL A 195 -6.29 11.76 -29.52
C VAL A 195 -7.20 12.25 -30.64
N TYR A 196 -6.67 12.40 -31.85
CA TYR A 196 -7.39 13.00 -32.98
C TYR A 196 -8.55 12.12 -33.46
N SER A 197 -8.47 10.79 -33.28
CA SER A 197 -9.58 9.86 -33.51
C SER A 197 -9.58 8.63 -32.58
N PHE A 198 -10.75 8.02 -32.37
CA PHE A 198 -10.87 6.77 -31.63
C PHE A 198 -10.11 5.61 -32.30
N GLU A 199 -10.07 5.59 -33.63
CA GLU A 199 -9.37 4.57 -34.40
C GLU A 199 -7.86 4.59 -34.12
N GLU A 200 -7.24 5.77 -34.11
CA GLU A 200 -5.82 5.93 -33.77
C GLU A 200 -5.50 5.39 -32.37
N LEU A 201 -6.36 5.65 -31.39
CA LEU A 201 -6.20 5.11 -30.04
C LEU A 201 -6.23 3.58 -30.04
N VAL A 202 -7.20 2.98 -30.74
CA VAL A 202 -7.32 1.52 -30.83
C VAL A 202 -6.10 0.92 -31.51
N TYR A 203 -5.61 1.55 -32.59
CA TYR A 203 -4.39 1.12 -33.27
C TYR A 203 -3.17 1.18 -32.35
N GLU A 204 -2.95 2.28 -31.62
CA GLU A 204 -1.82 2.42 -30.67
C GLU A 204 -1.85 1.32 -29.60
N LEU A 205 -3.03 1.06 -29.03
CA LEU A 205 -3.18 0.05 -27.98
C LEU A 205 -3.01 -1.38 -28.53
N ALA A 206 -3.57 -1.66 -29.72
CA ALA A 206 -3.43 -2.96 -30.37
C ALA A 206 -1.98 -3.25 -30.77
N ASP A 207 -1.27 -2.26 -31.32
CA ASP A 207 0.13 -2.36 -31.71
C ASP A 207 1.04 -2.69 -30.51
N ARG A 208 0.77 -2.07 -29.34
CA ARG A 208 1.46 -2.43 -28.09
C ARG A 208 1.22 -3.87 -27.68
N ILE A 209 0.00 -4.38 -27.79
CA ILE A 209 -0.32 -5.78 -27.46
C ILE A 209 0.42 -6.72 -28.41
N ILE A 210 0.39 -6.45 -29.71
CA ILE A 210 1.07 -7.25 -30.74
C ILE A 210 2.57 -7.27 -30.47
N THR A 211 3.19 -6.09 -30.30
CA THR A 211 4.62 -5.97 -29.99
C THR A 211 4.98 -6.77 -28.74
N CYS A 212 4.21 -6.66 -27.66
CA CYS A 212 4.47 -7.44 -26.44
C CYS A 212 4.29 -8.96 -26.64
N SER A 213 3.41 -9.39 -27.56
CA SER A 213 3.19 -10.80 -27.86
C SER A 213 4.31 -11.43 -28.69
N GLU A 214 4.97 -10.65 -29.54
CA GLU A 214 6.11 -11.12 -30.34
C GLU A 214 7.35 -11.44 -29.50
N PHE A 215 7.50 -10.83 -28.31
CA PHE A 215 8.59 -11.17 -27.38
C PHE A 215 8.39 -12.49 -26.63
N ILE A 216 7.21 -13.12 -26.73
CA ILE A 216 6.85 -14.35 -26.00
C ILE A 216 7.03 -15.60 -26.89
N LEU A 217 7.22 -15.42 -28.20
CA LEU A 217 7.47 -16.48 -29.19
C LEU A 217 8.97 -16.60 -29.52
#